data_AF-A0A8E2E784-F1
#
_entry.id   AF-A0A8E2E784-F1
#
_cell.length_a   1.000
_cell.length_b   1.000
_cell.length_c   1.000
_cell.angle_alpha   90.00
_cell.angle_beta   90.00
_cell.angle_gamma   90.00
#
_symmetry.space_group_name_H-M   'P 1'
#
loop_
_entity.id
_entity.type
_entity.pdbx_description
1 polymer ?
#
loop_
_entity_poly.entity_id
_entity_poly.type
_entity_poly.pdbx_seq_one_letter_code
_entity_poly.pdbx_strand_id
1 'polypeptide(L)'
;SVISEAEDYVEESDRLYHADWTGGRYLLPNDEREQERLEIQHTFLRSTDPLLINGLHRAPLPAGLQKVLDVGTGTGEWAIAFAETYPSAMVTAVGMSPNVMPRETHQNCNFLVSDAE
;
A
#
# COMPACT_ATOMS: atom_id res chain seq x y z
N SER A 1 5.89 -13.69 -20.12
CA SER A 1 6.65 -14.56 -19.20
C SER A 1 5.85 -14.68 -17.94
N VAL A 2 5.33 -15.88 -17.66
CA VAL A 2 4.54 -16.15 -16.45
C VAL A 2 5.53 -16.31 -15.32
N ILE A 3 5.59 -15.33 -14.42
CA ILE A 3 6.37 -15.47 -13.19
C ILE A 3 5.45 -16.20 -12.22
N SER A 4 5.65 -17.51 -12.11
CA SER A 4 5.07 -18.34 -11.06
C SER A 4 6.04 -18.31 -9.88
N GLU A 5 5.90 -17.34 -9.00
CA GLU A 5 6.40 -17.49 -7.63
C GLU A 5 5.23 -18.06 -6.84
N ALA A 6 5.38 -19.31 -6.42
CA ALA A 6 4.45 -19.89 -5.45
C ALA A 6 4.50 -18.99 -4.22
N GLU A 7 3.39 -18.30 -3.95
CA GLU A 7 3.27 -17.42 -2.81
C GLU A 7 3.27 -18.29 -1.56
N ASP A 8 4.43 -18.41 -0.90
CA ASP A 8 4.52 -19.10 0.38
C ASP A 8 3.76 -18.23 1.40
N TYR A 9 2.49 -18.55 1.64
CA TYR A 9 1.68 -17.98 2.72
C TYR A 9 1.51 -19.03 3.82
N VAL A 10 1.46 -18.59 5.08
CA VAL A 10 1.19 -19.45 6.24
C VAL A 10 -0.16 -19.06 6.83
N GLU A 11 -0.98 -20.07 7.11
CA GLU A 11 -2.23 -19.90 7.85
C GLU A 11 -1.99 -20.24 9.32
N GLU A 12 -2.23 -19.29 10.21
CA GLU A 12 -2.11 -19.47 11.66
C GLU A 12 -3.30 -18.80 12.36
N SER A 13 -3.99 -19.54 13.24
CA SER A 13 -5.14 -19.02 14.00
C SER A 13 -6.22 -18.37 13.12
N ASP A 14 -6.57 -19.01 11.99
CA ASP A 14 -7.53 -18.53 10.99
C ASP A 14 -7.15 -17.18 10.34
N ARG A 15 -5.87 -16.83 10.33
CA ARG A 15 -5.32 -15.64 9.67
C ARG A 15 -4.25 -16.06 8.67
N LEU A 16 -4.15 -15.33 7.56
CA LEU A 16 -3.13 -15.55 6.53
C LEU A 16 -1.95 -14.62 6.75
N TYR A 17 -0.74 -15.13 6.63
CA TYR A 17 0.52 -14.40 6.81
C TYR A 17 1.49 -14.70 5.66
N HIS A 18 2.52 -13.86 5.53
CA HIS A 18 3.68 -14.18 4.71
C HIS A 18 4.46 -15.35 5.32
N ALA A 19 4.77 -16.38 4.54
CA ALA A 19 5.76 -17.36 4.98
C ALA A 19 7.16 -16.73 4.93
N ASP A 20 7.94 -17.00 5.96
CA ASP A 20 9.41 -17.09 6.14
C ASP A 20 10.42 -16.36 5.23
N TRP A 21 10.07 -15.77 4.08
CA TRP A 21 10.96 -14.95 3.26
C TRP A 21 11.41 -13.67 3.98
N THR A 22 10.60 -13.14 4.90
CA THR A 22 11.00 -12.01 5.76
C THR A 22 11.84 -12.43 6.97
N GLY A 23 12.17 -13.73 7.13
CA GLY A 23 12.80 -14.25 8.34
C GLY A 23 11.98 -14.01 9.61
N GLY A 24 10.66 -13.95 9.49
CA GLY A 24 9.73 -13.64 10.58
C GLY A 24 9.62 -12.16 10.96
N ARG A 25 10.10 -11.24 10.10
CA ARG A 25 10.09 -9.78 10.41
C ARG A 25 8.73 -9.11 10.19
N TYR A 26 7.88 -9.61 9.30
CA TYR A 26 6.56 -9.05 9.06
C TYR A 26 5.48 -9.85 9.78
N LEU A 27 4.96 -9.29 10.87
CA LEU A 27 4.09 -9.99 11.83
C LEU A 27 2.59 -9.80 11.56
N LEU A 28 2.23 -8.95 10.60
CA LEU A 28 0.84 -8.64 10.33
C LEU A 28 0.24 -9.61 9.30
N PRO A 29 -1.03 -9.98 9.48
CA PRO A 29 -1.74 -10.81 8.51
C PRO A 29 -1.92 -10.07 7.17
N ASN A 30 -2.24 -10.80 6.12
CA ASN A 30 -2.48 -10.28 4.77
C ASN A 30 -3.81 -10.78 4.16
N ASP A 31 -4.68 -11.37 5.00
CA ASP A 31 -6.05 -11.75 4.65
C ASP A 31 -7.00 -10.56 4.46
N GLU A 32 -8.16 -10.83 3.86
CA GLU A 32 -9.22 -9.83 3.58
C GLU A 32 -9.62 -9.01 4.81
N ARG A 33 -9.63 -9.65 5.99
CA ARG A 33 -9.97 -8.96 7.25
C ARG A 33 -8.94 -7.89 7.60
N GLU A 34 -7.65 -8.14 7.35
CA GLU A 34 -6.63 -7.11 7.55
C GLU A 34 -6.72 -6.00 6.49
N GLN A 35 -7.06 -6.35 5.26
CA GLN A 35 -7.27 -5.38 4.18
C GLN A 35 -8.41 -4.42 4.53
N GLU A 36 -9.55 -4.94 4.99
CA GLU A 36 -10.68 -4.12 5.47
C GLU A 36 -10.24 -3.22 6.65
N ARG A 37 -9.43 -3.74 7.59
CA ARG A 37 -8.91 -2.94 8.70
C ARG A 37 -8.03 -1.78 8.20
N LEU A 38 -7.19 -2.00 7.19
CA LEU A 38 -6.34 -0.96 6.58
C LEU A 38 -7.19 0.11 5.86
N GLU A 39 -8.23 -0.29 5.14
CA GLU A 39 -9.17 0.63 4.46
C GLU A 39 -9.94 1.51 5.46
N ILE A 40 -10.44 0.90 6.55
CA ILE A 40 -11.09 1.62 7.65
C ILE A 40 -10.12 2.61 8.28
N GLN A 41 -8.87 2.20 8.53
CA GLN A 41 -7.84 3.06 9.09
C GLN A 41 -7.54 4.25 8.18
N HIS A 42 -7.37 4.02 6.87
CA HIS A 42 -7.16 5.07 5.88
C HIS A 42 -8.30 6.09 5.89
N THR A 43 -9.55 5.60 5.83
CA THR A 43 -10.76 6.43 5.84
C THR A 43 -10.89 7.23 7.14
N PHE A 44 -10.62 6.59 8.28
CA PHE A 44 -10.66 7.24 9.59
C PHE A 44 -9.62 8.35 9.70
N LEU A 45 -8.37 8.09 9.34
CA LEU A 45 -7.31 9.11 9.38
C LEU A 45 -7.63 10.29 8.47
N ARG A 46 -8.07 10.02 7.23
CA ARG A 46 -8.50 11.05 6.26
C ARG A 46 -9.63 11.95 6.76
N SER A 47 -10.59 11.38 7.48
CA SER A 47 -11.80 12.09 7.91
C SER A 47 -11.65 12.79 9.26
N THR A 48 -10.77 12.31 10.13
CA THR A 48 -10.66 12.78 11.52
C THR A 48 -9.44 13.62 11.83
N ASP A 49 -8.40 13.59 10.99
CA ASP A 49 -7.18 14.36 11.22
C ASP A 49 -7.22 15.69 10.45
N PRO A 50 -7.57 16.82 11.11
CA PRO A 50 -7.70 18.11 10.45
C PRO A 50 -6.36 18.70 10.00
N LEU A 51 -5.23 18.10 10.40
CA LEU A 51 -3.90 18.57 10.03
C LEU A 51 -3.42 17.99 8.69
N LEU A 52 -4.15 17.05 8.12
CA LEU A 52 -3.82 16.49 6.81
C LEU A 52 -4.24 17.46 5.70
N ILE A 53 -3.27 17.82 4.87
CA ILE A 53 -3.47 18.53 3.61
C ILE A 53 -4.11 17.53 2.63
N ASN A 54 -5.29 17.89 2.11
CA ASN A 54 -6.12 17.04 1.25
C ASN A 54 -6.45 15.66 1.86
N GLY A 55 -6.33 15.51 3.19
CA GLY A 55 -6.48 14.23 3.87
C GLY A 55 -5.30 13.26 3.71
N LEU A 56 -4.21 13.63 3.03
CA LEU A 56 -3.20 12.63 2.62
C LEU A 56 -1.83 12.79 3.28
N HIS A 57 -1.42 14.01 3.59
CA HIS A 57 -0.08 14.27 4.14
C HIS A 57 -0.08 15.50 5.02
N ARG A 58 0.83 15.57 5.99
CA ARG A 58 1.02 16.75 6.85
C ARG A 58 2.15 17.65 6.37
N ALA A 59 3.13 17.09 5.64
CA ALA A 59 4.26 17.85 5.14
C ALA A 59 3.81 18.78 3.99
N PRO A 60 4.31 20.03 3.94
CA PRO A 60 4.11 20.89 2.78
C PRO A 60 4.84 20.30 1.58
N LEU A 61 4.14 20.16 0.45
CA LEU A 61 4.70 19.62 -0.78
C LEU A 61 5.01 20.75 -1.77
N PRO A 62 6.08 20.64 -2.58
CA PRO A 62 6.41 21.63 -3.59
C PRO A 62 5.36 21.64 -4.71
N ALA A 63 5.14 22.82 -5.30
CA ALA A 63 4.34 22.95 -6.52
C ALA A 63 4.98 22.15 -7.66
N GLY A 64 4.16 21.45 -8.44
CA GLY A 64 4.62 20.64 -9.58
C GLY A 64 5.38 19.38 -9.19
N LEU A 65 5.12 18.81 -8.01
CA LEU A 65 5.64 17.49 -7.61
C LEU A 65 5.39 16.45 -8.72
N GLN A 66 6.45 15.72 -9.09
CA GLN A 66 6.43 14.78 -10.23
C GLN A 66 6.59 13.32 -9.85
N LYS A 67 7.25 13.02 -8.72
CA LYS A 67 7.60 11.65 -8.34
C LYS A 67 7.35 11.45 -6.85
N VAL A 68 6.67 10.36 -6.53
CA VAL A 68 6.34 9.96 -5.17
C VAL A 68 6.62 8.48 -5.01
N LEU A 69 7.21 8.10 -3.89
CA LEU A 69 7.42 6.72 -3.48
C LEU A 69 6.56 6.47 -2.24
N ASP A 70 5.66 5.51 -2.33
CA ASP A 70 4.86 5.00 -1.21
C ASP A 70 5.44 3.66 -0.75
N VAL A 71 5.95 3.62 0.47
CA VAL A 71 6.65 2.46 1.04
C VAL A 71 5.75 1.76 2.03
N GLY A 72 5.52 0.46 1.84
CA GLY A 72 4.56 -0.29 2.65
C GLY A 72 3.14 0.06 2.25
N THR A 73 2.87 0.05 0.94
CA THR A 73 1.62 0.57 0.35
C THR A 73 0.35 -0.15 0.82
N GLY A 74 0.48 -1.36 1.37
CA GLY A 74 -0.66 -2.16 1.81
C GLY A 74 -1.65 -2.35 0.67
N THR A 75 -2.91 -1.98 0.90
CA THR A 75 -3.99 -2.06 -0.10
C THR A 75 -3.85 -1.07 -1.25
N GLY A 76 -2.91 -0.11 -1.16
CA GLY A 76 -2.67 0.89 -2.21
C GLY A 76 -3.62 2.09 -2.18
N GLU A 77 -4.61 2.10 -1.29
CA GLU A 77 -5.62 3.17 -1.18
C GLU A 77 -5.00 4.57 -1.06
N TRP A 78 -3.95 4.71 -0.25
CA TRP A 78 -3.25 5.98 -0.11
C TRP A 78 -2.54 6.40 -1.41
N ALA A 79 -1.86 5.46 -2.06
CA ALA A 79 -1.14 5.72 -3.31
C ALA A 79 -2.07 6.17 -4.44
N ILE A 80 -3.23 5.51 -4.58
CA ILE A 80 -4.24 5.85 -5.57
C ILE A 80 -4.83 7.23 -5.26
N ALA A 81 -5.29 7.46 -4.02
CA ALA A 81 -5.86 8.74 -3.62
C ALA A 81 -4.86 9.90 -3.80
N PHE A 82 -3.57 9.65 -3.57
CA PHE A 82 -2.53 10.63 -3.83
C PHE A 82 -2.36 10.91 -5.33
N ALA A 83 -2.32 9.88 -6.17
CA ALA A 83 -2.19 10.02 -7.62
C ALA A 83 -3.39 10.79 -8.23
N GLU A 84 -4.60 10.57 -7.72
CA GLU A 84 -5.81 11.31 -8.12
C GLU A 84 -5.75 12.79 -7.68
N THR A 85 -5.29 13.05 -6.46
CA THR A 85 -5.21 14.41 -5.90
C THR A 85 -4.11 15.23 -6.57
N TYR A 86 -3.02 14.59 -6.97
CA TYR A 86 -1.84 15.22 -7.58
C TYR A 86 -1.54 14.63 -8.95
N PRO A 87 -2.33 14.98 -10.00
CA PRO A 87 -2.22 14.36 -11.32
C PRO A 87 -0.88 14.65 -12.04
N SER A 88 -0.10 15.63 -11.58
CA SER A 88 1.26 15.87 -12.08
C SER A 88 2.29 14.87 -11.56
N ALA A 89 1.97 14.14 -10.49
CA ALA A 89 2.85 13.18 -9.86
C ALA A 89 2.65 11.78 -10.44
N MET A 90 3.74 11.02 -10.52
CA MET A 90 3.74 9.59 -10.71
C MET A 90 4.08 8.93 -9.38
N VAL A 91 3.16 8.13 -8.85
CA VAL A 91 3.34 7.36 -7.62
C VAL A 91 3.93 6.00 -7.97
N THR A 92 4.98 5.60 -7.26
CA THR A 92 5.49 4.23 -7.22
C THR A 92 5.18 3.67 -5.84
N ALA A 93 4.32 2.68 -5.77
CA ALA A 93 3.86 2.04 -4.55
C ALA A 93 4.55 0.69 -4.41
N VAL A 94 5.23 0.48 -3.28
CA VAL A 94 6.01 -0.73 -3.01
C VAL A 94 5.48 -1.46 -1.80
N GLY A 95 5.42 -2.79 -1.87
CA GLY A 95 5.01 -3.64 -0.77
C GLY A 95 5.41 -5.10 -0.99
N MET A 96 5.33 -5.91 0.07
CA MET A 96 5.73 -7.32 0.03
C MET A 96 4.58 -8.27 -0.30
N SER A 97 3.34 -7.78 -0.26
CA SER A 97 2.10 -8.57 -0.30
C SER A 97 1.37 -8.40 -1.62
N PRO A 98 1.73 -9.13 -2.70
CA PRO A 98 1.04 -9.01 -3.99
C PRO A 98 -0.46 -9.26 -3.89
N ASN A 99 -0.90 -10.14 -2.98
CA ASN A 99 -2.31 -10.44 -2.73
C ASN A 99 -3.09 -9.29 -2.06
N VAL A 100 -2.41 -8.35 -1.41
CA VAL A 100 -3.00 -7.17 -0.76
C VAL A 100 -3.03 -5.98 -1.71
N MET A 101 -2.10 -5.93 -2.68
CA MET A 101 -2.06 -4.86 -3.67
C MET A 101 -3.34 -4.83 -4.52
N PRO A 102 -3.77 -3.64 -4.97
CA PRO A 102 -5.00 -3.52 -5.73
C PRO A 102 -4.83 -4.16 -7.11
N ARG A 103 -5.89 -4.83 -7.57
CA ARG A 103 -5.93 -5.42 -8.93
C ARG A 103 -6.11 -4.36 -10.01
N GLU A 104 -6.71 -3.23 -9.65
CA GLU A 104 -6.99 -2.14 -10.56
C GLU A 104 -5.79 -1.18 -10.64
N THR A 105 -5.44 -0.82 -11.87
CA THR A 105 -4.32 0.09 -12.15
C THR A 105 -4.81 1.52 -12.28
N HIS A 106 -4.07 2.48 -11.74
CA HIS A 106 -4.32 3.91 -11.95
C HIS A 106 -3.24 4.50 -12.88
N GLN A 107 -3.61 5.39 -13.82
CA GLN A 107 -2.70 5.91 -14.86
C GLN A 107 -1.43 6.59 -14.28
N ASN A 108 -1.54 7.14 -13.08
CA ASN A 108 -0.46 7.83 -12.37
C ASN A 108 0.08 7.06 -11.14
N CYS A 109 -0.20 5.76 -11.04
CA CYS A 109 0.26 4.92 -9.94
C CYS A 109 0.74 3.54 -10.44
N ASN A 110 1.98 3.17 -10.10
CA ASN A 110 2.53 1.85 -10.39
C ASN A 110 2.74 1.08 -9.09
N PHE A 111 2.40 -0.21 -9.08
CA PHE A 111 2.61 -1.11 -7.95
C PHE A 111 3.78 -2.06 -8.24
N LEU A 112 4.66 -2.25 -7.26
CA LEU A 112 5.81 -3.14 -7.34
C LEU A 112 5.90 -4.01 -6.09
N VAL A 113 6.07 -5.31 -6.30
CA VAL A 113 6.43 -6.24 -5.22
C VAL A 113 7.91 -6.04 -4.91
N SER A 114 8.22 -5.57 -3.72
CA SER A 114 9.59 -5.35 -3.25
C SER A 114 9.61 -5.35 -1.73
N ASP A 115 10.67 -5.90 -1.17
CA ASP A 115 11.10 -5.55 0.19
C ASP A 115 11.70 -4.13 0.14
N ALA A 116 11.47 -3.34 1.19
CA ALA A 116 12.00 -2.00 1.33
C ALA A 116 13.33 -1.95 2.11
N GLU A 117 13.71 -3.05 2.79
CA GLU A 117 15.02 -3.21 3.44
C GLU A 117 16.14 -3.66 2.48
#